data_AF-A0A521BLV0-F1
#
_entry.id   AF-A0A521BLV0-F1
#
_cell.length_a   1.000
_cell.length_b   1.000
_cell.length_c   1.000
_cell.angle_alpha   90.00
_cell.angle_beta   90.00
_cell.angle_gamma   90.00
#
_symmetry.space_group_name_H-M   'P 1'
#
loop_
_entity.id
_entity.type
_entity.pdbx_description
1 polymer ?
#
loop_
_entity_poly.entity_id
_entity_poly.type
_entity_poly.pdbx_seq_one_letter_code
_entity_poly.pdbx_strand_id
1 'polypeptide(L)'
;MFNSETEFEIHIRKVIEEKISTHNSEIVLLQNKDVADILVCKNSNPSRIFFIEAKFHKTSNGRIGFGNSQGGGFQPEILTKRPKYFDENMIWIFGKENDDKFYIGRNDEVSKYFCGGQIRIKFNNFQSKIYKHLTHYSEEELTEYLKKWFEQGNCV
;
A
#
# COMPACT_ATOMS: atom_id res chain seq x y z
N MET A 1 -0.77 -16.60 -9.14
CA MET A 1 -1.90 -15.64 -9.12
C MET A 1 -2.57 -15.76 -7.76
N PHE A 2 -2.88 -14.65 -7.09
CA PHE A 2 -3.29 -14.64 -5.69
C PHE A 2 -4.78 -14.94 -5.52
N ASN A 3 -5.14 -15.65 -4.46
CA ASN A 3 -6.52 -16.01 -4.14
C ASN A 3 -7.04 -15.29 -2.89
N SER A 4 -6.30 -14.38 -2.29
CA SER A 4 -6.76 -13.59 -1.14
C SER A 4 -5.88 -12.35 -0.92
N GLU A 5 -6.40 -11.39 -0.15
CA GLU A 5 -5.61 -10.24 0.31
C GLU A 5 -4.42 -10.69 1.16
N THR A 6 -4.60 -11.72 1.99
CA THR A 6 -3.53 -12.32 2.78
C THR A 6 -2.42 -12.91 1.91
N GLU A 7 -2.76 -13.68 0.88
CA GLU A 7 -1.76 -14.23 -0.07
C GLU A 7 -1.02 -13.12 -0.81
N PHE A 8 -1.74 -12.08 -1.22
CA PHE A 8 -1.16 -10.93 -1.91
C PHE A 8 -0.19 -10.15 -1.01
N GLU A 9 -0.58 -9.89 0.24
CA GLU A 9 0.27 -9.23 1.24
C GLU A 9 1.52 -10.06 1.55
N ILE A 10 1.38 -11.37 1.77
CA ILE A 10 2.49 -12.29 2.00
C ILE A 10 3.48 -12.25 0.84
N HIS A 11 2.98 -12.18 -0.40
CA HIS A 11 3.83 -12.09 -1.58
C HIS A 11 4.66 -10.80 -1.60
N ILE A 12 4.03 -9.65 -1.32
CA ILE A 12 4.74 -8.37 -1.24
C ILE A 12 5.81 -8.42 -0.13
N ARG A 13 5.49 -9.02 1.03
CA ARG A 13 6.46 -9.24 2.12
C ARG A 13 7.65 -10.06 1.66
N LYS A 14 7.43 -11.17 0.96
CA LYS A 14 8.52 -12.01 0.41
C LYS A 14 9.39 -11.25 -0.57
N VAL A 15 8.80 -10.44 -1.46
CA VAL A 15 9.57 -9.56 -2.36
C VAL A 15 10.48 -8.62 -1.56
N ILE A 16 9.97 -7.98 -0.52
CA ILE A 16 10.76 -7.06 0.33
C ILE A 16 11.83 -7.82 1.12
N GLU A 17 11.51 -8.97 1.68
CA GLU A 17 12.45 -9.77 2.49
C GLU A 17 13.58 -10.35 1.64
N GLU A 18 13.22 -11.12 0.62
CA GLU A 18 14.14 -11.93 -0.18
C GLU A 18 14.93 -11.09 -1.17
N LYS A 19 14.31 -10.09 -1.81
CA LYS A 19 14.92 -9.33 -2.92
C LYS A 19 15.48 -7.97 -2.52
N ILE A 20 15.16 -7.47 -1.33
CA ILE A 20 15.58 -6.14 -0.86
C ILE A 20 16.33 -6.23 0.46
N SER A 21 15.69 -6.69 1.54
CA SER A 21 16.24 -6.68 2.90
C SER A 21 17.45 -7.61 3.03
N THR A 22 17.43 -8.78 2.38
CA THR A 22 18.56 -9.73 2.34
C THR A 22 19.81 -9.13 1.68
N HIS A 23 19.67 -8.08 0.88
CA HIS A 23 20.78 -7.44 0.16
C HIS A 23 21.10 -6.04 0.68
N ASN A 24 20.32 -5.53 1.63
CA ASN A 24 20.51 -4.23 2.24
C ASN A 24 20.05 -4.27 3.71
N SER A 25 21.01 -4.41 4.63
CA SER A 25 20.76 -4.51 6.07
C SER A 25 20.17 -3.25 6.69
N GLU A 26 20.22 -2.11 5.98
CA GLU A 26 19.56 -0.88 6.43
C GLU A 26 18.05 -0.94 6.26
N ILE A 27 17.53 -1.83 5.42
CA ILE A 27 16.10 -2.04 5.19
C ILE A 27 15.62 -3.21 6.04
N VAL A 28 14.75 -2.92 7.00
CA VAL A 28 14.25 -3.90 7.97
C VAL A 28 12.73 -4.02 7.83
N LEU A 29 12.27 -5.19 7.38
CA LEU A 29 10.85 -5.54 7.35
C LEU A 29 10.37 -5.94 8.76
N LEU A 30 9.33 -5.27 9.27
CA LEU A 30 8.72 -5.62 10.55
C LEU A 30 7.64 -6.69 10.39
N GLN A 31 7.51 -7.56 11.41
CA GLN A 31 6.56 -8.67 11.40
C GLN A 31 5.17 -8.32 11.95
N ASN A 32 5.03 -7.22 12.71
CA ASN A 32 3.75 -6.81 13.27
C ASN A 32 2.88 -6.05 12.24
N LYS A 33 1.54 -6.17 12.35
CA LYS A 33 0.52 -5.67 11.42
C LYS A 33 -0.49 -4.69 12.04
N ASP A 34 -0.29 -4.23 13.27
CA ASP A 34 -1.32 -3.48 14.00
C ASP A 34 -1.67 -2.10 13.39
N VAL A 35 -0.74 -1.50 12.63
CA VAL A 35 -0.85 -0.12 12.15
C VAL A 35 -1.06 -0.05 10.63
N ALA A 36 -0.37 -0.88 9.87
CA ALA A 36 -0.49 -1.01 8.42
C ALA A 36 -0.24 -2.47 8.05
N ASP A 37 -0.67 -2.88 6.86
CA ASP A 37 -0.49 -4.25 6.39
C ASP A 37 1.00 -4.64 6.35
N ILE A 38 1.89 -3.73 5.96
CA ILE A 38 3.34 -3.93 5.91
C ILE A 38 4.09 -2.67 6.38
N LEU A 39 5.09 -2.87 7.25
CA LEU A 39 5.95 -1.83 7.80
C LEU A 39 7.42 -2.12 7.48
N VAL A 40 8.12 -1.13 6.95
CA VAL A 40 9.54 -1.24 6.60
C VAL A 40 10.30 -0.07 7.21
N CYS A 41 11.37 -0.37 7.95
CA CYS A 41 12.27 0.64 8.50
C CYS A 41 13.50 0.79 7.60
N LYS A 42 13.98 2.03 7.46
CA LYS A 42 15.32 2.35 6.95
C LYS A 42 16.13 2.92 8.11
N ASN A 43 17.21 2.23 8.47
CA ASN A 43 18.05 2.58 9.63
C ASN A 43 19.10 3.67 9.33
N SER A 44 19.47 3.85 8.07
CA SER A 44 20.45 4.86 7.63
C SER A 44 19.94 6.28 7.93
N ASN A 45 20.84 7.26 8.04
CA ASN A 45 20.48 8.65 8.30
C ASN A 45 20.02 9.40 7.02
N PRO A 46 18.83 10.04 6.98
CA PRO A 46 17.81 10.07 8.02
C PRO A 46 17.01 8.76 8.10
N SER A 47 16.80 8.28 9.33
CA SER A 47 16.01 7.08 9.57
C SER A 47 14.54 7.33 9.27
N ARG A 48 13.85 6.28 8.82
CA ARG A 48 12.48 6.41 8.30
C ARG A 48 11.69 5.12 8.45
N ILE A 49 10.38 5.28 8.59
CA ILE A 49 9.42 4.18 8.55
C ILE A 49 8.51 4.38 7.34
N PHE A 50 8.41 3.34 6.53
CA PHE A 50 7.53 3.24 5.38
C PHE A 50 6.34 2.35 5.70
N PHE A 51 5.18 2.74 5.18
CA PHE A 51 3.90 2.07 5.38
C PHE A 51 3.39 1.61 4.02
N ILE A 52 2.94 0.36 3.95
CA ILE A 52 2.33 -0.17 2.74
C ILE A 52 0.99 -0.79 3.13
N GLU A 53 -0.07 -0.35 2.48
CA GLU A 53 -1.40 -0.97 2.53
C GLU A 53 -1.57 -1.86 1.30
N ALA A 54 -1.86 -3.15 1.53
CA ALA A 54 -2.11 -4.12 0.48
C ALA A 54 -3.62 -4.30 0.30
N LYS A 55 -4.11 -4.16 -0.93
CA LYS A 55 -5.54 -4.32 -1.22
C LYS A 55 -5.73 -5.26 -2.41
N PHE A 56 -6.48 -6.34 -2.21
CA PHE A 56 -6.69 -7.34 -3.27
C PHE A 56 -8.15 -7.44 -3.67
N HIS A 57 -8.44 -7.13 -4.93
CA HIS A 57 -9.80 -7.18 -5.47
C HIS A 57 -10.14 -8.56 -6.04
N LYS A 58 -11.00 -9.29 -5.34
CA LYS A 58 -11.70 -10.46 -5.88
C LYS A 58 -12.95 -10.05 -6.63
N THR A 59 -13.21 -10.68 -7.77
CA THR A 59 -14.41 -10.41 -8.57
C THR A 59 -15.69 -10.65 -7.78
N SER A 60 -15.69 -11.70 -6.92
CA SER A 60 -16.83 -12.04 -6.05
C SER A 60 -17.16 -11.01 -4.97
N ASN A 61 -16.20 -10.16 -4.57
CA ASN A 61 -16.41 -9.16 -3.53
C ASN A 61 -17.08 -7.88 -4.05
N GLY A 62 -16.98 -7.60 -5.36
CA GLY A 62 -17.59 -6.45 -6.05
C GLY A 62 -17.09 -5.06 -5.62
N ARG A 63 -16.21 -4.97 -4.62
CA ARG A 63 -15.70 -3.72 -4.04
C ARG A 63 -14.29 -3.90 -3.47
N ILE A 64 -13.59 -2.78 -3.30
CA ILE A 64 -12.30 -2.69 -2.63
C ILE A 64 -12.51 -1.84 -1.37
N GLY A 65 -12.67 -2.51 -0.23
CA GLY A 65 -12.94 -1.84 1.04
C GLY A 65 -11.66 -1.32 1.71
N PHE A 66 -11.79 -0.29 2.53
CA PHE A 66 -10.74 0.15 3.46
C PHE A 66 -11.32 0.64 4.78
N GLY A 67 -10.53 0.56 5.84
CA GLY A 67 -10.98 0.78 7.21
C GLY A 67 -11.89 -0.33 7.74
N ASN A 68 -12.55 -0.06 8.86
CA ASN A 68 -13.43 -1.01 9.51
C ASN A 68 -14.89 -0.90 9.01
N SER A 69 -15.72 -1.86 9.43
CA SER A 69 -17.15 -1.92 9.07
C SER A 69 -17.97 -0.71 9.53
N GLN A 70 -17.47 0.05 10.51
CA GLN A 70 -18.08 1.29 11.01
C GLN A 70 -17.57 2.54 10.26
N GLY A 71 -16.75 2.38 9.23
CA GLY A 71 -16.20 3.48 8.44
C GLY A 71 -15.03 4.23 9.11
N GLY A 72 -14.53 3.73 10.23
CA GLY A 72 -13.37 4.26 10.95
C GLY A 72 -12.10 3.44 10.76
N GLY A 73 -11.08 3.73 11.56
CA GLY A 73 -9.78 3.06 11.53
C GLY A 73 -8.66 3.94 11.00
N PHE A 74 -7.46 3.37 10.97
CA PHE A 74 -6.24 4.08 10.65
C PHE A 74 -6.23 4.64 9.22
N GLN A 75 -6.62 3.81 8.24
CA GLN A 75 -6.61 4.23 6.83
C GLN A 75 -7.60 5.38 6.56
N PRO A 76 -8.88 5.32 6.99
CA PRO A 76 -9.79 6.46 6.87
C PRO A 76 -9.28 7.73 7.56
N GLU A 77 -8.61 7.61 8.71
CA GLU A 77 -8.03 8.76 9.40
C GLU A 77 -6.92 9.43 8.61
N ILE A 78 -5.97 8.66 8.09
CA ILE A 78 -4.87 9.18 7.26
C ILE A 78 -5.41 9.86 6.02
N LEU A 79 -6.32 9.19 5.31
CA LEU A 79 -6.87 9.69 4.07
C LEU A 79 -7.73 10.95 4.26
N THR A 80 -8.36 11.12 5.43
CA THR A 80 -9.12 12.33 5.77
C THR A 80 -8.21 13.46 6.24
N LYS A 81 -7.31 13.17 7.19
CA LYS A 81 -6.51 14.20 7.89
C LYS A 81 -5.24 14.61 7.14
N ARG A 82 -4.79 13.79 6.19
CA ARG A 82 -3.60 14.03 5.37
C ARG A 82 -2.34 14.40 6.18
N PRO A 83 -1.94 13.63 7.21
CA PRO A 83 -0.73 13.96 7.93
C PRO A 83 0.47 13.80 6.98
N LYS A 84 1.29 14.86 6.86
CA LYS A 84 2.40 14.94 5.89
C LYS A 84 3.30 13.70 5.88
N TYR A 85 3.63 13.17 7.07
CA TYR A 85 4.48 12.00 7.19
C TYR A 85 3.89 10.76 6.50
N PHE A 86 2.58 10.52 6.58
CA PHE A 86 1.96 9.41 5.86
C PHE A 86 1.84 9.70 4.37
N ASP A 87 1.59 10.94 3.97
CA ASP A 87 1.54 11.28 2.54
C ASP A 87 2.89 11.07 1.82
N GLU A 88 4.00 11.20 2.55
CA GLU A 88 5.35 10.99 2.02
C GLU A 88 5.83 9.54 2.13
N ASN A 89 5.37 8.81 3.15
CA ASN A 89 5.94 7.51 3.52
C ASN A 89 4.94 6.36 3.50
N MET A 90 3.71 6.58 3.03
CA MET A 90 2.70 5.55 2.83
C MET A 90 2.34 5.40 1.35
N ILE A 91 2.34 4.16 0.89
CA ILE A 91 1.79 3.80 -0.43
C ILE A 91 0.74 2.71 -0.29
N TRP A 92 -0.11 2.64 -1.30
CA TRP A 92 -1.09 1.58 -1.48
C TRP A 92 -0.63 0.70 -2.64
N ILE A 93 -0.65 -0.60 -2.43
CA ILE A 93 -0.41 -1.59 -3.47
C ILE A 93 -1.69 -2.37 -3.68
N PHE A 94 -2.26 -2.25 -4.89
CA PHE A 94 -3.46 -2.96 -5.28
C PHE A 94 -3.12 -4.12 -6.22
N GLY A 95 -3.77 -5.26 -5.97
CA GLY A 95 -3.84 -6.38 -6.90
C GLY A 95 -5.29 -6.67 -7.27
N LYS A 96 -5.51 -7.42 -8.35
CA LYS A 96 -6.84 -7.96 -8.68
C LYS A 96 -6.73 -9.39 -9.19
N GLU A 97 -7.79 -10.15 -8.98
CA GLU A 97 -7.94 -11.50 -9.48
C GLU A 97 -7.75 -11.52 -11.01
N ASN A 98 -7.09 -12.56 -11.52
CA ASN A 98 -6.77 -12.71 -12.94
C ASN A 98 -5.86 -11.62 -13.54
N ASP A 99 -5.10 -10.91 -12.71
CA ASP A 99 -4.05 -9.98 -13.13
C ASP A 99 -2.77 -10.22 -12.31
N ASP A 100 -1.63 -10.15 -12.99
CA ASP A 100 -0.29 -10.29 -12.42
C ASP A 100 0.37 -8.94 -12.09
N LYS A 101 -0.30 -7.83 -12.43
CA LYS A 101 0.19 -6.48 -12.17
C LYS A 101 -0.04 -6.01 -10.73
N PHE A 102 0.90 -5.19 -10.27
CA PHE A 102 0.85 -4.47 -9.00
C PHE A 102 0.60 -2.99 -9.26
N TYR A 103 -0.53 -2.45 -8.79
CA TYR A 103 -0.91 -1.07 -9.01
C TYR A 103 -0.55 -0.23 -7.79
N ILE A 104 0.20 0.86 -7.99
CA ILE A 104 0.71 1.70 -6.92
C ILE A 104 -0.05 3.01 -6.89
N GLY A 105 -0.46 3.43 -5.70
CA GLY A 105 -1.07 4.73 -5.48
C GLY A 105 -0.58 5.39 -4.20
N ARG A 106 -0.29 6.68 -4.29
CA ARG A 106 -0.08 7.53 -3.11
C ARG A 106 -1.42 7.97 -2.51
N ASN A 107 -1.39 8.44 -1.28
CA ASN A 107 -2.61 8.87 -0.59
C ASN A 107 -3.40 9.90 -1.41
N ASP A 108 -2.75 10.88 -2.06
CA ASP A 108 -3.40 11.93 -2.86
C ASP A 108 -4.08 11.38 -4.12
N GLU A 109 -3.51 10.32 -4.70
CA GLU A 109 -4.04 9.64 -5.87
C GLU A 109 -5.24 8.78 -5.51
N VAL A 110 -5.11 7.90 -4.52
CA VAL A 110 -6.19 6.97 -4.14
C VAL A 110 -7.41 7.70 -3.59
N SER A 111 -7.21 8.88 -2.99
CA SER A 111 -8.31 9.68 -2.43
C SER A 111 -9.30 10.21 -3.47
N LYS A 112 -8.89 10.30 -4.73
CA LYS A 112 -9.77 10.72 -5.84
C LYS A 112 -10.82 9.67 -6.21
N TYR A 113 -10.69 8.46 -5.68
CA TYR A 113 -11.47 7.30 -6.06
C TYR A 113 -12.38 6.78 -4.95
N PHE A 114 -12.67 7.55 -3.91
CA PHE A 114 -13.65 7.12 -2.90
C PHE A 114 -15.06 7.00 -3.49
N CYS A 115 -15.75 5.91 -3.19
CA CYS A 115 -17.18 5.78 -3.47
C CYS A 115 -17.97 6.75 -2.58
N GLY A 116 -18.88 7.54 -3.17
CA GLY A 116 -19.74 8.47 -2.42
C GLY A 116 -19.10 9.80 -2.02
N GLY A 117 -17.82 10.05 -2.34
CA GLY A 117 -17.16 11.35 -2.17
C GLY A 117 -16.87 11.78 -0.73
N GLN A 118 -17.31 11.03 0.28
CA GLN A 118 -17.09 11.32 1.70
C GLN A 118 -16.66 10.06 2.45
N ILE A 119 -15.59 10.17 3.25
CA ILE A 119 -15.14 9.13 4.18
C ILE A 119 -15.99 9.23 5.47
N ARG A 120 -16.29 8.12 6.15
CA ARG A 120 -16.95 7.99 7.48
C ARG A 120 -18.48 7.88 7.55
N ILE A 121 -19.21 7.81 6.44
CA ILE A 121 -20.69 7.73 6.49
C ILE A 121 -21.21 6.28 6.56
N LYS A 122 -20.57 5.33 5.85
CA LYS A 122 -20.66 3.85 6.02
C LYS A 122 -19.95 3.18 4.83
N PHE A 123 -19.20 2.10 5.08
CA PHE A 123 -18.45 1.32 4.09
C PHE A 123 -17.56 2.16 3.17
N ASN A 124 -16.33 2.46 3.60
CA ASN A 124 -15.39 3.15 2.72
C ASN A 124 -14.88 2.18 1.65
N ASN A 125 -14.99 2.59 0.38
CA ASN A 125 -14.57 1.78 -0.75
C ASN A 125 -13.86 2.64 -1.81
N PHE A 126 -12.97 2.02 -2.57
CA PHE A 126 -12.44 2.59 -3.80
C PHE A 126 -13.31 2.20 -4.99
N GLN A 127 -13.47 3.13 -5.93
CA GLN A 127 -14.10 2.91 -7.22
C GLN A 127 -13.19 2.03 -8.08
N SER A 128 -13.76 1.01 -8.75
CA SER A 128 -13.01 0.08 -9.61
C SER A 128 -12.23 0.75 -10.74
N LYS A 129 -12.62 1.97 -11.15
CA LYS A 129 -11.91 2.76 -12.16
C LYS A 129 -10.50 3.17 -11.72
N ILE A 130 -10.14 3.04 -10.44
CA ILE A 130 -8.80 3.33 -9.90
C ILE A 130 -7.69 2.65 -10.71
N TYR A 131 -7.91 1.40 -11.14
CA TYR A 131 -6.95 0.63 -11.95
C TYR A 131 -6.67 1.21 -13.33
N LYS A 132 -7.52 2.09 -13.85
CA LYS A 132 -7.27 2.77 -15.14
C LYS A 132 -6.30 3.95 -15.00
N HIS A 133 -6.01 4.37 -13.78
CA HIS A 133 -5.30 5.61 -13.50
C HIS A 133 -4.04 5.42 -12.67
N LEU A 134 -3.99 4.39 -11.83
CA LEU A 134 -2.77 4.07 -11.10
C LEU A 134 -1.70 3.52 -12.04
N THR A 135 -0.45 3.90 -11.77
CA THR A 135 0.71 3.25 -12.35
C THR A 135 0.74 1.79 -11.92
N HIS A 136 1.12 0.91 -12.84
CA HIS A 136 1.21 -0.51 -12.57
C HIS A 136 2.59 -1.05 -12.94
N TYR A 137 2.99 -2.13 -12.27
CA TYR A 137 4.30 -2.74 -12.41
C TYR A 137 4.17 -4.26 -12.53
N SER A 138 5.10 -4.90 -13.23
CA SER A 138 5.44 -6.30 -13.01
C SER A 138 6.07 -6.49 -11.62
N GLU A 139 6.33 -7.72 -11.20
CA GLU A 139 7.01 -7.98 -9.93
C GLU A 139 8.45 -7.44 -9.91
N GLU A 140 9.19 -7.60 -11.02
CA GLU A 140 10.55 -7.07 -11.15
C GLU A 140 10.54 -5.54 -11.07
N GLU A 141 9.62 -4.90 -11.79
CA GLU A 141 9.48 -3.45 -11.78
C GLU A 141 9.03 -2.93 -10.40
N LEU A 142 8.16 -3.67 -9.71
CA LEU A 142 7.76 -3.37 -8.33
C LEU A 142 8.96 -3.42 -7.39
N THR A 143 9.80 -4.45 -7.52
CA THR A 143 11.00 -4.61 -6.70
C THR A 143 11.92 -3.40 -6.86
N GLU A 144 12.17 -2.98 -8.11
CA GLU A 144 12.99 -1.80 -8.40
C GLU A 144 12.34 -0.49 -7.94
N TYR A 145 11.02 -0.36 -8.04
CA TYR A 145 10.27 0.76 -7.48
C TYR A 145 10.46 0.84 -5.97
N LEU A 146 10.27 -0.26 -5.24
CA LEU A 146 10.38 -0.31 -3.79
C LEU A 146 11.81 -0.02 -3.31
N LYS A 147 12.83 -0.58 -3.97
CA LYS A 147 14.24 -0.25 -3.68
C LYS A 147 14.49 1.25 -3.77
N LYS A 148 14.11 1.86 -4.91
CA LYS A 148 14.27 3.31 -5.11
C LYS A 148 13.51 4.12 -4.09
N TRP A 149 12.27 3.73 -3.78
CA TRP A 149 11.44 4.44 -2.80
C TRP A 149 12.04 4.39 -1.39
N PHE A 150 12.51 3.23 -0.95
CA PHE A 150 13.21 3.10 0.33
C PHE A 150 14.52 3.88 0.36
N GLU A 151 15.19 4.03 -0.79
CA GLU A 151 16.43 4.79 -0.90
C GLU A 151 16.25 6.31 -0.87
N GLN A 152 15.05 6.85 -1.12
CA GLN A 152 14.80 8.29 -1.08
C GLN A 152 15.20 8.90 0.28
N GLY A 153 16.35 9.56 0.31
CA GLY A 153 16.69 10.56 1.32
C GLY A 153 15.91 11.83 1.00
N ASN A 154 15.46 12.56 2.01
CA ASN A 154 14.75 13.83 1.79
C ASN A 154 15.50 14.69 0.77
N CYS A 155 14.85 15.01 -0.36
CA CYS A 155 15.06 16.32 -0.94
C CYS A 155 14.56 17.30 0.13
N VAL A 156 15.51 17.98 0.77
CA VAL A 156 15.27 19.14 1.63
C VAL A 156 14.59 20.22 0.80
#